data_AF-A0A3M2GV50-F1
#
_entry.id   AF-A0A3M2GV50-F1
#
_cell.length_a   1.000
_cell.length_b   1.000
_cell.length_c   1.000
_cell.angle_alpha   90.00
_cell.angle_beta   90.00
_cell.angle_gamma   90.00
#
_symmetry.space_group_name_H-M   'P 1'
#
loop_
_entity.id
_entity.type
_entity.pdbx_description
1 polymer ?
#
loop_
_entity_poly.entity_id
_entity_poly.type
_entity_poly.pdbx_seq_one_letter_code
_entity_poly.pdbx_strand_id
1 'polypeptide(L)'
;MKPEAQQDEVRRVALAIINYLREYPSARDTAEGIARWWVGEDEALVRQALETLVEAGVMEKRGEQYQLAFRKPRKRGCNPGHYLRSLLQRLKARFR
;
A
#
# COMPACT_ATOMS: atom_id res chain seq x y z
N MET A 1 -18.90 3.09 -17.29
CA MET A 1 -18.39 3.62 -16.01
C MET A 1 -17.15 4.45 -16.32
N LYS A 2 -17.04 5.66 -15.77
CA LYS A 2 -15.95 6.58 -16.12
C LYS A 2 -14.62 6.06 -15.51
N PRO A 3 -13.51 6.05 -16.27
CA PRO A 3 -12.22 5.53 -15.78
C PRO A 3 -11.68 6.31 -14.56
N GLU A 4 -12.11 7.55 -14.38
CA GLU A 4 -11.69 8.43 -13.27
C GLU A 4 -12.21 7.96 -11.91
N ALA A 5 -13.47 7.51 -11.84
CA ALA A 5 -14.07 7.05 -10.57
C ALA A 5 -13.39 5.77 -10.05
N GLN A 6 -12.99 4.88 -10.96
CA GLN A 6 -12.28 3.65 -10.61
C GLN A 6 -10.88 3.95 -10.06
N GLN A 7 -10.18 4.94 -10.64
CA GLN A 7 -8.86 5.39 -10.20
C GLN A 7 -8.93 6.00 -8.79
N ASP A 8 -9.98 6.77 -8.50
CA ASP A 8 -10.19 7.36 -7.17
C ASP A 8 -10.45 6.30 -6.09
N GLU A 9 -11.21 5.25 -6.42
CA GLU A 9 -11.42 4.10 -5.53
C GLU A 9 -10.12 3.34 -5.27
N VAL A 10 -9.38 2.99 -6.31
CA VAL A 10 -8.07 2.33 -6.20
C VAL A 10 -7.14 3.15 -5.32
N ARG A 11 -7.13 4.47 -5.48
CA ARG A 11 -6.33 5.39 -4.67
C ARG A 11 -6.77 5.40 -3.21
N ARG A 12 -8.07 5.42 -2.92
CA ARG A 12 -8.59 5.34 -1.55
C ARG A 12 -8.14 4.04 -0.87
N VAL A 13 -8.27 2.92 -1.58
CA VAL A 13 -7.86 1.60 -1.08
C VAL A 13 -6.36 1.53 -0.87
N ALA A 14 -5.55 2.02 -1.81
CA ALA A 14 -4.10 2.09 -1.67
C ALA A 14 -3.67 2.87 -0.41
N LEU A 15 -4.33 4.01 -0.12
CA LEU A 15 -4.05 4.79 1.08
C LEU A 15 -4.43 4.03 2.37
N ALA A 16 -5.52 3.28 2.37
CA ALA A 16 -5.94 2.46 3.49
C ALA A 16 -4.93 1.32 3.77
N ILE A 17 -4.48 0.63 2.72
CA ILE A 17 -3.46 -0.43 2.80
C ILE A 17 -2.14 0.14 3.36
N ILE A 18 -1.72 1.31 2.89
CA ILE A 18 -0.52 1.97 3.40
C ILE A 18 -0.65 2.29 4.89
N ASN A 19 -1.81 2.80 5.34
CA ASN A 19 -2.04 3.11 6.75
C ASN A 19 -1.95 1.84 7.61
N TYR A 20 -2.57 0.75 7.17
CA TYR A 20 -2.46 -0.56 7.82
C TYR A 20 -0.99 -1.01 7.94
N LEU A 21 -0.24 -1.00 6.84
CA LEU A 21 1.16 -1.42 6.83
C LEU A 21 2.09 -0.47 7.60
N ARG A 22 1.68 0.79 7.81
CA ARG A 22 2.40 1.72 8.68
C ARG A 22 2.36 1.28 10.14
N GLU A 23 1.22 0.75 10.58
CA GLU A 23 1.01 0.24 11.93
C GLU A 23 1.66 -1.13 12.10
N TYR A 24 1.68 -1.94 11.04
CA TYR A 24 2.29 -3.27 11.03
C TYR A 24 3.33 -3.44 9.90
N PRO A 25 4.53 -2.83 10.00
CA PRO A 25 5.51 -2.81 8.89
C PRO A 25 6.12 -4.17 8.54
N SER A 26 6.01 -5.15 9.43
CA SER A 26 6.45 -6.52 9.21
C SER A 26 5.35 -7.46 8.72
N ALA A 27 4.13 -6.93 8.52
CA ALA A 27 3.03 -7.72 8.00
C ALA A 27 3.36 -8.24 6.60
N ARG A 28 2.99 -9.49 6.39
CA ARG A 28 3.01 -10.18 5.10
C ARG A 28 1.67 -10.84 4.96
N ASP A 29 0.92 -10.43 3.98
CA ASP A 29 -0.45 -10.88 3.84
C ASP A 29 -0.84 -11.00 2.37
N THR A 30 -1.86 -11.79 2.08
CA THR A 30 -2.38 -11.94 0.73
C THR A 30 -3.35 -10.81 0.40
N ALA A 31 -3.67 -10.63 -0.89
CA ALA A 31 -4.69 -9.67 -1.29
C ALA A 31 -6.05 -9.99 -0.63
N GLU A 32 -6.40 -11.28 -0.54
CA GLU A 32 -7.61 -11.75 0.14
C GLU A 32 -7.60 -11.38 1.64
N GLY A 33 -6.49 -11.62 2.34
CA GLY A 33 -6.37 -11.30 3.76
C GLY A 33 -6.50 -9.80 4.03
N ILE A 34 -5.83 -8.98 3.21
CA ILE A 34 -5.93 -7.52 3.26
C ILE A 34 -7.37 -7.05 3.00
N ALA A 35 -8.00 -7.59 1.96
CA ALA A 35 -9.38 -7.25 1.60
C ALA A 35 -10.36 -7.56 2.73
N ARG A 36 -10.28 -8.77 3.28
CA ARG A 36 -11.27 -9.30 4.23
C ARG A 36 -11.12 -8.75 5.64
N TRP A 37 -9.89 -8.59 6.13
CA TRP A 37 -9.64 -8.32 7.55
C TRP A 37 -9.25 -6.86 7.84
N TRP A 38 -8.70 -6.15 6.86
CA TRP A 38 -8.11 -4.84 7.09
C TRP A 38 -8.87 -3.70 6.41
N VAL A 39 -9.19 -3.87 5.13
CA VAL A 39 -9.79 -2.79 4.34
C VAL A 39 -11.31 -2.94 4.20
N GLY A 40 -11.83 -4.17 4.19
CA GLY A 40 -13.26 -4.44 4.01
C GLY A 40 -13.75 -4.13 2.60
N GLU A 41 -12.90 -4.33 1.59
CA GLU A 41 -13.14 -3.94 0.19
C GLU A 41 -13.08 -5.16 -0.73
N ASP A 42 -13.51 -4.99 -1.97
CA ASP A 42 -13.42 -6.04 -2.98
C ASP A 42 -11.96 -6.45 -3.25
N GLU A 43 -11.71 -7.77 -3.36
CA GLU A 43 -10.37 -8.32 -3.56
C GLU A 43 -9.74 -7.84 -4.88
N ALA A 44 -10.52 -7.67 -5.95
CA ALA A 44 -10.00 -7.19 -7.22
C ALA A 44 -9.60 -5.71 -7.13
N LEU A 45 -10.33 -4.90 -6.38
CA LEU A 45 -9.98 -3.51 -6.10
C LEU A 45 -8.72 -3.41 -5.23
N VAL A 46 -8.64 -4.25 -4.19
CA VAL A 46 -7.46 -4.37 -3.32
C VAL A 46 -6.24 -4.83 -4.10
N ARG A 47 -6.39 -5.82 -4.99
CA ARG A 47 -5.32 -6.29 -5.87
C ARG A 47 -4.83 -5.18 -6.79
N GLN A 48 -5.72 -4.43 -7.43
CA GLN A 48 -5.34 -3.29 -8.27
C GLN A 48 -4.56 -2.23 -7.48
N ALA A 49 -5.01 -1.91 -6.26
CA ALA A 49 -4.32 -1.00 -5.37
C ALA A 49 -2.93 -1.53 -4.97
N LEU A 50 -2.80 -2.81 -4.64
CA LEU A 50 -1.53 -3.45 -4.29
C LEU A 50 -0.56 -3.46 -5.46
N GLU A 51 -0.99 -3.83 -6.66
CA GLU A 51 -0.15 -3.80 -7.86
C GLU A 51 0.32 -2.37 -8.16
N THR A 52 -0.57 -1.38 -8.03
CA THR A 52 -0.21 0.05 -8.15
C THR A 52 0.89 0.46 -7.16
N LEU A 53 0.83 -0.06 -5.92
CA LEU A 53 1.85 0.20 -4.89
C LEU A 53 3.16 -0.54 -5.16
N VAL A 54 3.10 -1.73 -5.77
CA VAL A 54 4.27 -2.48 -6.21
C VAL A 54 4.97 -1.76 -7.36
N GLU A 55 4.23 -1.31 -8.38
CA GLU A 55 4.76 -0.51 -9.49
C GLU A 55 5.39 0.80 -9.01
N ALA A 56 4.81 1.42 -7.98
CA ALA A 56 5.35 2.61 -7.35
C ALA A 56 6.59 2.36 -6.47
N GLY A 57 7.01 1.11 -6.28
CA GLY A 57 8.15 0.71 -5.45
C GLY A 57 7.91 0.84 -3.94
N VAL A 58 6.64 0.98 -3.53
CA VAL A 58 6.24 1.05 -2.12
C VAL A 58 6.19 -0.34 -1.50
N MET A 59 5.71 -1.30 -2.28
CA MET A 59 5.50 -2.67 -1.88
C MET A 59 6.30 -3.63 -2.75
N GLU A 60 6.59 -4.80 -2.18
CA GLU A 60 7.09 -5.96 -2.92
C GLU A 60 6.03 -7.06 -2.87
N LYS A 61 5.86 -7.73 -4.01
CA LYS A 61 5.10 -8.98 -4.10
C LYS A 61 6.07 -10.15 -4.06
N ARG A 62 5.80 -11.14 -3.20
CA ARG A 62 6.56 -12.40 -3.09
C ARG A 62 5.60 -13.57 -3.16
N GLY A 63 5.47 -14.16 -4.35
CA GLY A 63 4.41 -15.13 -4.63
C GLY A 63 3.05 -14.44 -4.52
N GLU A 64 2.19 -14.93 -3.63
CA GLU A 64 0.86 -14.36 -3.38
C GLU A 64 0.81 -13.35 -2.23
N GLN A 65 1.94 -13.15 -1.54
CA GLN A 65 2.03 -12.25 -0.40
C GLN A 65 2.56 -10.89 -0.79
N TYR A 66 2.02 -9.87 -0.15
CA TYR A 66 2.42 -8.47 -0.29
C TYR A 66 3.06 -8.00 1.00
N GLN A 67 4.17 -7.27 0.87
CA GLN A 67 4.89 -6.69 1.99
C GLN A 67 5.43 -5.30 1.61
N LEU A 68 5.76 -4.47 2.59
CA LEU A 68 6.49 -3.24 2.31
C LEU A 68 7.86 -3.56 1.70
N ALA A 69 8.23 -2.86 0.63
CA ALA A 69 9.54 -3.00 -0.01
C ALA A 69 10.69 -2.57 0.93
N PHE A 70 10.39 -1.72 1.92
CA PHE A 70 11.37 -1.26 2.90
C PHE A 70 11.53 -2.21 4.08
N ARG A 71 12.70 -2.85 4.18
CA ARG A 71 13.18 -3.39 5.47
C ARG A 71 13.69 -2.24 6.33
N LYS A 72 13.17 -2.15 7.56
CA LYS A 72 13.66 -1.29 8.66
C LYS A 72 15.19 -1.07 8.53
N PRO A 73 15.70 0.17 8.41
CA PRO A 73 17.13 0.37 8.51
C PRO A 73 17.55 -0.07 9.92
N ARG A 74 18.57 -0.93 10.04
CA ARG A 74 19.11 -1.38 11.34
C ARG A 74 19.76 -0.23 12.15
N LYS A 75 19.63 1.03 11.74
CA LYS A 75 20.16 2.20 12.46
C LYS A 75 19.12 2.73 13.44
N ARG A 76 19.52 2.84 14.72
CA ARG A 76 18.81 3.64 15.73
C ARG A 76 18.65 5.07 15.18
N GLY A 77 17.41 5.56 15.13
CA GLY A 77 17.12 6.99 14.87
C GLY A 77 16.23 7.32 13.66
N CYS A 78 15.98 6.41 12.72
CA CYS A 78 15.02 6.68 11.63
C CYS A 78 13.59 6.40 12.09
N ASN A 79 12.79 7.46 12.29
CA ASN A 79 11.37 7.34 12.60
C ASN A 79 10.63 6.82 11.34
N PRO A 80 10.01 5.61 11.36
CA PRO A 80 9.33 5.01 10.21
C PRO A 80 8.24 5.93 9.62
N GLY A 81 7.63 6.76 10.47
CA GLY A 81 6.60 7.71 10.06
C GLY A 81 7.07 8.82 9.12
N HIS A 82 8.36 9.16 9.12
CA HIS A 82 8.90 10.22 8.27
C HIS A 82 9.02 9.78 6.81
N TYR A 83 9.37 8.52 6.56
CA TYR A 83 9.56 8.00 5.21
C TYR A 83 8.23 7.72 4.51
N LEU A 84 7.26 7.16 5.23
CA LEU A 84 5.90 6.95 4.73
C LEU A 84 5.21 8.27 4.40
N ARG A 85 5.47 9.34 5.15
CA ARG A 85 4.96 10.67 4.83
C ARG A 85 5.52 11.19 3.50
N SER A 86 6.82 11.00 3.25
CA SER A 86 7.46 11.33 1.97
C SER A 86 6.91 10.51 0.80
N LEU A 87 6.65 9.22 1.04
CA LEU A 87 6.10 8.29 0.04
C LEU A 87 4.64 8.63 -0.30
N LEU A 88 3.84 8.95 0.71
CA LEU A 88 2.48 9.46 0.54
C LEU A 88 2.46 10.80 -0.21
N GLN A 89 3.44 11.69 0.02
CA GLN A 89 3.61 12.92 -0.76
C GLN A 89 3.92 12.64 -2.23
N ARG A 90 4.80 11.66 -2.52
CA ARG A 90 5.14 11.25 -3.88
C ARG A 90 3.98 10.57 -4.61
N LEU A 91 3.25 9.68 -3.93
CA LEU A 91 2.03 9.08 -4.48
C LEU A 91 0.99 10.17 -4.76
N LYS A 92 0.79 11.12 -3.84
CA LYS A 92 -0.13 12.24 -4.07
C LYS A 92 0.24 13.09 -5.30
N ALA A 93 1.53 13.22 -5.63
CA ALA A 93 2.02 13.96 -6.78
C ALA A 93 1.95 13.19 -8.12
N ARG A 94 1.92 11.85 -8.08
CA ARG A 94 1.89 10.99 -9.29
C ARG A 94 0.47 10.68 -9.79
N PHE A 95 -0.54 10.79 -8.93
CA PHE A 95 -1.97 10.65 -9.29
C PHE A 95 -2.63 12.03 -9.47
N ARG A 96 -2.04 12.91 -10.28
CA ARG A 96 -2.61 14.21 -10.65
C ARG A 96 -2.96 14.23 -12.12
#